data_AF-A0A1Z5L073-F1
#
_entry.id   AF-A0A1Z5L073-F1
#
_cell.length_a   1.000
_cell.length_b   1.000
_cell.length_c   1.000
_cell.angle_alpha   90.00
_cell.angle_beta   90.00
_cell.angle_gamma   90.00
#
_symmetry.space_group_name_H-M   'P 1'
#
loop_
_entity.id
_entity.type
_entity.pdbx_description
1 polymer ?
#
loop_
_entity_poly.entity_id
_entity_poly.type
_entity_poly.pdbx_seq_one_letter_code
_entity_poly.pdbx_strand_id
1 'polypeptide(L)'
;MFCAGRVAEEDLKRTMKACGGCILSTVFDLKEENLGMCAVFEEQQVGGERYNFFKGCPQSKTVTLILRGGAEQFIEETERSLHDAIMIVRRALKNDAVVAGGGAIEMELSRAALRARP
;
A
#
# COMPACT_ATOMS: atom_id res chain seq x y z
N MET A 1 5.01 -15.02 -24.74
CA MET A 1 5.69 -14.13 -23.78
C MET A 1 4.91 -12.84 -23.73
N PHE A 2 4.32 -12.49 -22.58
CA PHE A 2 3.62 -11.23 -22.39
C PHE A 2 4.63 -10.12 -22.07
N CYS A 3 4.44 -8.92 -22.60
CA CYS A 3 5.26 -7.77 -22.29
C CYS A 3 4.39 -6.50 -22.16
N ALA A 4 4.70 -5.69 -21.15
CA ALA A 4 4.09 -4.38 -20.95
C ALA A 4 5.20 -3.34 -20.83
N GLY A 5 5.18 -2.34 -21.72
CA GLY A 5 6.12 -1.22 -21.71
C GLY A 5 5.53 0.02 -21.04
N ARG A 6 6.38 1.01 -20.73
CA ARG A 6 5.98 2.30 -20.11
C ARG A 6 5.25 2.13 -18.76
N VAL A 7 5.60 1.10 -18.01
CA VAL A 7 5.12 0.90 -16.64
C VAL A 7 5.73 1.97 -15.73
N ALA A 8 4.93 2.52 -14.81
CA ALA A 8 5.41 3.49 -13.84
C ALA A 8 6.53 2.89 -12.95
N GLU A 9 7.52 3.69 -12.59
CA GLU A 9 8.67 3.21 -11.79
C GLU A 9 8.24 2.67 -10.42
N GLU A 10 7.18 3.25 -9.83
CA GLU A 10 6.61 2.78 -8.57
C GLU A 10 6.04 1.36 -8.67
N ASP A 11 5.36 1.06 -9.77
CA ASP A 11 4.78 -0.27 -10.02
C ASP A 11 5.85 -1.31 -10.32
N LEU A 12 6.94 -0.93 -11.00
CA LEU A 12 8.11 -1.79 -11.16
C LEU A 12 8.70 -2.17 -9.79
N LYS A 13 8.87 -1.19 -8.89
CA LYS A 13 9.37 -1.44 -7.53
C LYS A 13 8.40 -2.31 -6.71
N ARG A 14 7.08 -2.12 -6.86
CA ARG A 14 6.05 -2.93 -6.18
C ARG A 14 6.05 -4.38 -6.69
N THR A 15 6.16 -4.57 -7.99
CA THR A 15 6.20 -5.89 -8.65
C THR A 15 7.48 -6.64 -8.28
N MET A 16 8.62 -5.94 -8.26
CA MET A 16 9.91 -6.46 -7.79
C MET A 16 9.79 -7.00 -6.36
N LYS A 17 9.20 -6.21 -5.45
CA LYS A 17 8.98 -6.62 -4.05
C LYS A 17 7.98 -7.77 -3.89
N ALA A 18 6.98 -7.88 -4.77
CA ALA A 18 5.99 -8.95 -4.71
C ALA A 18 6.54 -10.28 -5.22
N CYS A 19 7.17 -10.26 -6.40
CA CYS A 19 7.58 -11.46 -7.14
C CYS A 19 9.03 -11.91 -6.84
N GLY A 20 9.85 -11.04 -6.24
CA GLY A 20 11.21 -11.37 -5.80
C GLY A 20 12.31 -11.25 -6.87
N GLY A 21 12.05 -10.56 -7.99
CA GLY A 21 13.04 -10.31 -9.05
C GLY A 21 13.86 -9.03 -8.83
N CYS A 22 14.68 -8.65 -9.83
CA CYS A 22 15.47 -7.41 -9.85
C CYS A 22 15.19 -6.57 -11.10
N ILE A 23 15.23 -5.24 -10.97
CA ILE A 23 15.16 -4.32 -12.12
C ILE A 23 16.55 -4.25 -12.77
N LEU A 24 16.62 -4.56 -14.06
CA LEU A 24 17.85 -4.54 -14.85
C LEU A 24 17.79 -3.43 -15.90
N SER A 25 18.87 -2.65 -16.00
CA SER A 25 19.03 -1.61 -17.03
C SER A 25 19.65 -2.16 -18.32
N THR A 26 20.36 -3.29 -18.23
CA THR A 26 21.15 -3.87 -19.31
C THR A 26 20.81 -5.34 -19.47
N VAL A 27 20.76 -5.83 -20.71
CA VAL A 27 20.40 -7.23 -21.01
C VAL A 27 21.53 -8.24 -20.81
N PHE A 28 22.79 -7.79 -20.70
CA PHE A 28 23.97 -8.65 -20.60
C PHE A 28 24.08 -9.42 -19.28
N ASP A 29 23.52 -8.89 -18.18
CA ASP A 29 23.58 -9.50 -16.84
C ASP A 29 22.29 -10.24 -16.45
N LEU A 30 21.54 -10.77 -17.42
CA LEU A 30 20.31 -11.50 -17.14
C LEU A 30 20.63 -12.90 -16.61
N LYS A 31 20.45 -13.12 -15.31
CA LYS A 31 20.57 -14.43 -14.67
C LYS A 31 19.22 -14.90 -14.14
N GLU A 32 19.08 -16.21 -13.91
CA GLU A 32 17.86 -16.81 -13.36
C GLU A 32 17.50 -16.24 -11.98
N GLU A 33 18.50 -15.89 -11.18
CA GLU A 33 18.34 -15.24 -9.86
C GLU A 33 17.67 -13.86 -9.92
N ASN A 34 17.67 -13.20 -11.09
CA ASN A 34 17.05 -11.88 -11.25
C ASN A 34 15.56 -11.96 -11.64
N LEU A 35 15.06 -13.16 -11.95
CA LEU A 35 13.69 -13.37 -12.37
C LEU A 35 12.75 -13.50 -11.16
N GLY A 36 11.60 -12.83 -11.23
CA GLY A 36 10.54 -12.99 -10.24
C GLY A 36 9.57 -14.12 -10.62
N MET A 37 8.92 -14.71 -9.63
CA MET A 37 7.93 -15.76 -9.83
C MET A 37 6.58 -15.37 -9.21
N CYS A 38 5.49 -15.72 -9.88
CA CYS A 38 4.12 -15.61 -9.37
C CYS A 38 3.37 -16.91 -9.67
N ALA A 39 2.39 -17.27 -8.84
CA ALA A 39 1.62 -18.49 -9.06
C ALA A 39 0.64 -18.34 -10.22
N VAL A 40 -0.02 -17.18 -10.33
CA VAL A 40 -1.04 -16.92 -11.33
C VAL A 40 -0.86 -15.51 -11.89
N PHE A 41 -0.83 -15.42 -13.22
CA PHE A 41 -0.85 -14.16 -13.96
C PHE A 41 -2.07 -14.12 -14.86
N GLU A 42 -2.90 -13.08 -14.71
CA GLU A 42 -4.14 -12.92 -15.47
C GLU A 42 -4.35 -11.46 -15.87
N GLU A 43 -4.68 -11.22 -17.14
CA GLU A 43 -5.23 -9.95 -17.57
C GLU A 43 -6.76 -10.00 -17.38
N GLN A 44 -7.30 -9.12 -16.54
CA GLN A 44 -8.75 -9.01 -16.33
C GLN A 44 -9.22 -7.60 -16.63
N GLN A 45 -10.38 -7.50 -17.28
CA GLN A 45 -11.03 -6.22 -17.52
C GLN A 45 -11.86 -5.82 -16.29
N VAL A 46 -11.60 -4.62 -15.77
CA VAL A 46 -12.36 -4.03 -14.66
C VAL A 46 -12.93 -2.70 -15.14
N GLY A 47 -14.24 -2.68 -15.38
CA GLY A 47 -14.91 -1.52 -15.99
C GLY A 47 -14.47 -1.33 -17.45
N GLY A 48 -13.99 -0.12 -17.78
CA GLY A 48 -13.53 0.22 -19.12
C GLY A 48 -12.07 -0.14 -19.41
N GLU A 49 -11.32 -0.56 -18.40
CA GLU A 49 -9.86 -0.72 -18.48
C GLU A 49 -9.40 -2.15 -18.21
N ARG A 50 -8.23 -2.51 -18.75
CA ARG A 50 -7.61 -3.81 -18.55
C ARG A 50 -6.48 -3.72 -17.54
N TYR A 51 -6.48 -4.64 -16.58
CA TYR A 51 -5.51 -4.71 -15.51
C TYR A 51 -4.78 -6.06 -15.52
N ASN A 52 -3.48 -6.02 -15.27
CA ASN A 52 -2.63 -7.20 -15.18
C ASN A 52 -2.47 -7.60 -13.71
N PHE A 53 -3.03 -8.75 -13.34
CA PHE A 53 -3.02 -9.26 -11.97
C PHE A 53 -1.94 -10.31 -11.77
N PHE A 54 -1.07 -10.05 -10.80
CA PHE A 54 -0.10 -11.01 -10.27
C PHE A 54 -0.66 -11.55 -8.94
N LYS A 55 -0.99 -12.84 -8.89
CA LYS A 55 -1.58 -13.51 -7.72
C LYS A 55 -0.67 -14.63 -7.23
N GLY A 56 -0.69 -14.87 -5.92
CA GLY A 56 0.07 -15.94 -5.27
C GLY A 56 1.58 -15.75 -5.39
N CYS A 57 2.07 -14.54 -5.13
CA CYS A 57 3.51 -14.28 -5.13
C CYS A 57 4.14 -14.72 -3.79
N PRO A 58 5.20 -15.54 -3.80
CA PRO A 58 5.77 -16.14 -2.59
C PRO A 58 6.40 -15.11 -1.64
N GLN A 59 6.78 -13.93 -2.14
CA GLN A 59 7.35 -12.84 -1.35
C GLN A 59 6.39 -11.64 -1.20
N SER A 60 5.06 -11.85 -1.14
CA SER A 60 4.07 -10.77 -1.12
C SER A 60 4.15 -9.89 0.15
N LYS A 61 5.09 -8.92 0.15
CA LYS A 61 5.16 -7.82 1.14
C LYS A 61 4.37 -6.59 0.68
N THR A 62 3.84 -6.63 -0.53
CA THR A 62 3.07 -5.56 -1.15
C THR A 62 1.69 -6.07 -1.52
N VAL A 63 0.71 -5.18 -1.40
CA VAL A 63 -0.68 -5.41 -1.80
C VAL A 63 -1.14 -4.21 -2.60
N THR A 64 -2.01 -4.44 -3.59
CA THR A 64 -2.60 -3.39 -4.43
C THR A 64 -4.11 -3.42 -4.23
N LEU A 65 -4.70 -2.27 -3.95
CA LEU A 65 -6.14 -2.10 -3.80
C LEU A 65 -6.69 -1.33 -5.00
N ILE A 66 -7.76 -1.83 -5.60
CA ILE A 66 -8.46 -1.16 -6.70
C ILE A 66 -9.72 -0.53 -6.14
N LEU A 67 -9.74 0.81 -6.07
CA LEU A 67 -10.90 1.57 -5.62
C LEU A 67 -11.82 1.84 -6.80
N ARG A 68 -13.13 1.74 -6.58
CA ARG A 68 -14.15 2.04 -7.58
C ARG A 68 -15.21 2.95 -6.95
N GLY A 69 -15.64 3.96 -7.70
CA GLY A 69 -16.63 4.94 -7.25
C GLY A 69 -17.37 5.55 -8.43
N GLY A 70 -18.53 6.16 -8.17
CA GLY A 70 -19.37 6.76 -9.20
C GLY A 70 -18.90 8.15 -9.67
N ALA A 71 -18.07 8.82 -8.87
CA ALA A 71 -17.49 10.11 -9.20
C ALA A 71 -16.04 10.19 -8.68
N GLU A 72 -15.18 10.86 -9.44
CA GLU A 72 -13.73 10.94 -9.21
C GLU A 72 -13.40 11.55 -7.84
N GLN A 73 -14.14 12.58 -7.44
CA GLN A 73 -13.94 13.24 -6.14
C GLN A 73 -14.14 12.29 -4.95
N PHE A 74 -15.05 11.32 -5.08
CA PHE A 74 -15.25 10.31 -4.04
C PHE A 74 -14.12 9.28 -4.00
N ILE A 75 -13.53 8.95 -5.15
CA ILE A 75 -12.41 8.01 -5.21
C ILE A 75 -11.17 8.65 -4.56
N GLU A 76 -10.88 9.91 -4.89
CA GLU A 76 -9.79 10.67 -4.26
C GLU A 76 -9.97 10.79 -2.74
N GLU A 77 -11.18 11.06 -2.27
CA GLU A 77 -11.45 11.15 -0.83
C GLU A 77 -11.35 9.78 -0.14
N THR A 78 -11.77 8.71 -0.81
CA THR A 78 -11.65 7.35 -0.30
C THR A 78 -10.19 6.92 -0.21
N GLU A 79 -9.37 7.28 -1.20
CA GLU A 79 -7.92 7.03 -1.17
C GLU A 79 -7.28 7.70 0.04
N ARG A 80 -7.56 8.99 0.27
CA ARG A 80 -7.07 9.73 1.44
C ARG A 80 -7.52 9.07 2.75
N SER A 81 -8.80 8.75 2.86
CA SER A 81 -9.38 8.12 4.05
C SER A 81 -8.75 6.76 4.37
N LEU A 82 -8.51 5.93 3.35
CA LEU A 82 -7.87 4.62 3.51
C LEU A 82 -6.39 4.77 3.87
N HIS A 83 -5.70 5.71 3.26
CA HIS A 83 -4.30 5.99 3.59
C HIS A 83 -4.16 6.35 5.09
N ASP A 84 -5.02 7.23 5.60
CA ASP A 84 -4.99 7.62 7.02
C ASP A 84 -5.31 6.46 7.95
N ALA A 85 -6.32 5.64 7.62
CA ALA A 85 -6.66 4.45 8.39
C ALA A 85 -5.50 3.45 8.46
N ILE A 86 -4.85 3.16 7.32
CA ILE A 86 -3.68 2.25 7.26
C ILE A 86 -2.52 2.82 8.08
N MET A 87 -2.29 4.13 8.02
CA MET A 87 -1.24 4.78 8.79
C MET A 87 -1.48 4.70 10.30
N ILE A 88 -2.72 4.81 10.76
CA ILE A 88 -3.09 4.64 12.17
C ILE A 88 -2.82 3.20 12.62
N VAL A 89 -3.29 2.20 11.87
CA VAL A 89 -3.04 0.79 12.21
C VAL A 89 -1.54 0.49 12.24
N ARG A 90 -0.78 1.01 11.27
CA ARG A 90 0.68 0.88 11.25
C ARG A 90 1.36 1.49 12.48
N ARG A 91 0.85 2.62 12.98
CA ARG A 91 1.37 3.26 14.20
C ARG A 91 0.97 2.48 15.45
N ALA A 92 -0.27 2.00 15.53
CA ALA A 92 -0.76 1.17 16.62
C ALA A 92 0.03 -0.14 16.75
N LEU A 93 0.43 -0.76 15.63
CA LEU A 93 1.29 -1.95 15.66
C LEU A 93 2.73 -1.67 16.14
N LYS A 94 3.20 -0.42 16.10
CA LYS A 94 4.53 -0.03 16.60
C LYS A 94 4.50 0.39 18.07
N ASN A 95 3.39 1.00 18.49
CA ASN A 95 3.18 1.52 19.84
C ASN A 95 1.86 0.97 20.39
N ASP A 96 1.92 0.10 21.39
CA ASP A 96 0.73 -0.54 21.98
C ASP A 96 -0.10 0.40 22.90
N ALA A 97 0.30 1.66 23.04
CA ALA A 97 -0.40 2.64 23.85
C ALA A 97 -1.45 3.40 23.03
N VAL A 98 -2.71 3.33 23.45
CA VAL A 98 -3.85 4.04 22.84
C VAL A 98 -4.47 4.95 23.89
N VAL A 99 -4.87 6.16 23.49
CA VAL A 99 -5.57 7.13 24.34
C VAL A 99 -7.05 7.21 23.97
N ALA A 100 -7.89 7.56 24.96
CA ALA A 100 -9.29 7.84 24.70
C ALA A 100 -9.44 9.11 23.84
N GLY A 101 -10.35 9.09 22.87
CA GLY A 101 -10.68 10.23 22.03
C GLY A 101 -11.85 11.05 22.56
N GLY A 102 -12.45 11.89 21.69
CA GLY A 102 -13.70 12.60 21.98
C GLY A 102 -13.59 13.68 23.06
N GLY A 103 -12.42 14.34 23.20
CA GLY A 103 -12.22 15.36 24.23
C GLY A 103 -11.75 14.82 25.59
N ALA A 104 -11.76 13.50 25.80
CA ALA A 104 -11.45 12.90 27.09
C ALA A 104 -9.98 13.15 27.51
N ILE A 105 -9.04 13.02 26.57
CA ILE A 105 -7.62 13.25 26.82
C ILE A 105 -7.35 14.75 27.07
N GLU A 106 -8.03 15.63 26.34
CA GLU A 106 -7.91 17.08 26.50
C GLU A 106 -8.43 17.54 27.88
N MET A 107 -9.54 16.97 28.35
CA MET A 107 -10.07 17.26 29.69
C MET A 107 -9.14 16.76 30.80
N GLU A 108 -8.58 15.56 30.66
CA GLU A 108 -7.65 15.02 31.65
C GLU A 108 -6.34 15.81 31.71
N LEU A 109 -5.80 16.22 30.55
CA LEU A 109 -4.62 17.09 30.47
C LEU A 109 -4.88 18.46 31.12
N SER A 110 -6.06 19.05 30.89
CA SER A 110 -6.45 20.32 31.52
C SER A 110 -6.52 20.19 33.04
N ARG A 111 -7.14 19.12 33.55
CA ARG A 111 -7.23 18.83 34.99
C ARG A 111 -5.85 18.64 35.61
N ALA A 112 -4.98 17.87 34.95
CA ALA A 112 -3.61 17.62 35.41
C ALA A 112 -2.79 18.91 35.45
N ALA A 113 -2.88 19.74 34.41
CA ALA A 113 -2.18 21.03 34.34
C ALA A 113 -2.64 22.02 35.42
N LEU A 114 -3.95 22.08 35.71
CA LEU A 114 -4.48 22.93 36.78
C LEU A 114 -4.06 22.46 38.18
N ARG A 115 -3.93 21.14 38.40
CA ARG A 115 -3.43 20.58 39.67
C ARG A 115 -1.92 20.75 39.87
N ALA A 116 -1.17 20.89 38.78
CA ALA A 116 0.28 21.10 38.82
C ALA A 116 0.68 22.58 39.03
N ARG A 117 -0.30 23.50 39.11
CA ARG A 117 -0.03 24.88 39.53
C ARG A 117 0.26 24.92 41.04
N PRO A 118 1.37 25.53 41.48
CA PRO A 118 1.69 25.70 42.90
C PRO A 118 0.66 26.59 43.62
#